data_AF-A0A2C9L8D6-F1
#
_entry.id   AF-A0A2C9L8D6-F1
#
_cell.length_a   1.000
_cell.length_b   1.000
_cell.length_c   1.000
_cell.angle_alpha   90.00
_cell.angle_beta   90.00
_cell.angle_gamma   90.00
#
_symmetry.space_group_name_H-M   'P 1'
#
loop_
_entity.id
_entity.type
_entity.pdbx_description
1 polymer ?
#
loop_
_entity_poly.entity_id
_entity_poly.type
_entity_poly.pdbx_seq_one_letter_code
_entity_poly.pdbx_strand_id
1 'polypeptide(L)'
;MPESDHDGDHEPDERFTFFCEMSMQEFAFGVGAIGVNALCLGMMLNIPTLTLHNLMYKIAPKGLLQPDTTDQERIGVAKAIIDYWYQQTESWKPKTRFKCLYDVFVTLREYKIAQQLKQRFEANQPISLELFHTFDLGRLGQFVSVPATQLEFEDAEEEEVEDDD
;
A
#
# COMPACT_ATOMS: atom_id res chain seq x y z
N MET A 1 41.73 -29.30 32.90
CA MET A 1 42.01 -28.17 32.00
C MET A 1 42.77 -28.71 30.80
N PRO A 2 42.52 -28.26 29.56
CA PRO A 2 41.42 -27.48 28.98
C PRO A 2 40.51 -28.41 28.12
N GLU A 3 39.36 -28.03 27.59
CA GLU A 3 39.18 -27.29 26.33
C GLU A 3 37.94 -26.40 26.41
N SER A 4 38.10 -25.22 25.83
CA SER A 4 37.13 -24.15 25.69
C SER A 4 36.31 -24.39 24.42
N ASP A 5 35.05 -24.78 24.56
CA ASP A 5 34.08 -24.68 23.47
C ASP A 5 33.36 -23.34 23.59
N HIS A 6 33.84 -22.43 22.75
CA HIS A 6 33.11 -21.26 22.28
C HIS A 6 31.93 -21.78 21.46
N ASP A 7 30.72 -21.74 22.02
CA ASP A 7 29.51 -22.06 21.26
C ASP A 7 28.54 -20.89 21.28
N GLY A 8 28.41 -20.28 20.10
CA GLY A 8 27.15 -19.75 19.60
C GLY A 8 26.77 -18.37 20.08
N ASP A 9 27.47 -17.34 19.59
CA ASP A 9 26.78 -16.11 19.20
C ASP A 9 25.77 -16.50 18.10
N HIS A 10 24.57 -16.91 18.51
CA HIS A 10 23.40 -16.88 17.64
C HIS A 10 23.05 -15.41 17.43
N GLU A 11 23.68 -14.79 16.42
CA GLU A 11 23.13 -13.58 15.83
C GLU A 11 21.66 -13.87 15.47
N PRO A 12 20.70 -13.05 15.94
CA PRO A 12 19.31 -13.25 15.60
C PRO A 12 19.15 -13.04 14.11
N ASP A 13 18.86 -14.14 13.42
CA ASP A 13 18.36 -14.25 12.06
C ASP A 13 17.62 -12.96 11.67
N GLU A 14 18.23 -12.12 10.81
CA GLU A 14 17.71 -10.80 10.42
C GLU A 14 16.41 -10.98 9.61
N ARG A 15 15.32 -11.28 10.29
CA ARG A 15 14.02 -11.46 9.67
C ARG A 15 13.60 -10.13 9.06
N PHE A 16 13.24 -10.16 7.78
CA PHE A 16 12.69 -9.01 7.08
C PHE A 16 11.45 -8.49 7.84
N THR A 17 11.51 -7.27 8.40
CA THR A 17 10.53 -6.77 9.37
C THR A 17 9.46 -5.88 8.75
N PHE A 18 9.69 -5.33 7.56
CA PHE A 18 8.76 -4.38 6.92
C PHE A 18 7.36 -4.97 6.70
N PHE A 19 7.26 -6.27 6.41
CA PHE A 19 6.00 -6.99 6.23
C PHE A 19 5.62 -7.89 7.41
N CYS A 20 6.14 -7.62 8.62
CA CYS A 20 5.76 -8.39 9.80
C CYS A 20 4.29 -8.15 10.20
N GLU A 21 3.75 -9.01 11.06
CA GLU A 21 2.36 -8.95 11.53
C GLU A 21 2.01 -7.57 12.12
N MET A 22 2.88 -7.04 12.99
CA MET A 22 2.71 -5.70 13.57
C MET A 22 2.63 -4.61 12.50
N SER A 23 3.51 -4.66 11.50
CA SER A 23 3.51 -3.72 10.38
C SER A 23 2.18 -3.74 9.61
N MET A 24 1.63 -4.93 9.36
CA MET A 24 0.34 -5.06 8.66
C MET A 24 -0.84 -4.59 9.52
N GLN A 25 -0.77 -4.78 10.83
CA GLN A 25 -1.75 -4.22 11.76
C GLN A 25 -1.71 -2.69 11.78
N GLU A 26 -0.52 -2.09 11.96
CA GLU A 26 -0.36 -0.63 11.95
C GLU A 26 -0.76 -0.03 10.60
N PHE A 27 -0.46 -0.73 9.50
CA PHE A 27 -0.92 -0.35 8.16
C PHE A 27 -2.45 -0.32 8.06
N ALA A 28 -3.12 -1.35 8.56
CA ALA A 28 -4.58 -1.41 8.56
C ALA A 28 -5.22 -0.33 9.44
N PHE A 29 -4.64 -0.06 10.61
CA PHE A 29 -5.08 1.05 11.46
C PHE A 29 -4.93 2.39 10.74
N GLY A 30 -3.76 2.66 10.16
CA GLY A 30 -3.49 3.92 9.47
C GLY A 30 -4.40 4.17 8.28
N VAL A 31 -4.63 3.14 7.46
CA VAL A 31 -5.53 3.25 6.30
C VAL A 31 -6.99 3.32 6.70
N GLY A 32 -7.39 2.51 7.68
CA GLY A 32 -8.79 2.36 8.11
C GLY A 32 -9.29 3.50 9.00
N ALA A 33 -8.41 4.30 9.60
CA ALA A 33 -8.82 5.38 10.49
C ALA A 33 -9.65 6.47 9.79
N ILE A 34 -9.58 6.59 8.46
CA ILE A 34 -10.16 7.73 7.72
C ILE A 34 -11.05 7.25 6.56
N GLY A 35 -12.34 7.59 6.63
CA GLY A 35 -13.29 7.49 5.52
C GLY A 35 -13.43 6.08 4.92
N VAL A 36 -13.34 6.01 3.59
CA VAL A 36 -13.46 4.77 2.78
C VAL A 36 -12.12 4.37 2.14
N ASN A 37 -11.01 4.86 2.71
CA ASN A 37 -9.67 4.74 2.14
C ASN A 37 -9.25 3.28 1.91
N ALA A 38 -9.71 2.38 2.78
CA ALA A 38 -9.55 0.94 2.65
C ALA A 38 -10.09 0.38 1.33
N LEU A 39 -11.28 0.84 0.88
CA LEU A 39 -11.88 0.39 -0.37
C LEU A 39 -11.11 0.94 -1.57
N CYS A 40 -10.70 2.22 -1.52
CA CYS A 40 -9.85 2.83 -2.54
C CYS A 40 -8.52 2.07 -2.67
N LEU A 41 -7.85 1.80 -1.55
CA LEU A 41 -6.63 0.99 -1.51
C LEU A 41 -6.88 -0.39 -2.15
N GLY A 42 -7.94 -1.08 -1.76
CA GLY A 42 -8.29 -2.39 -2.30
C GLY A 42 -8.51 -2.40 -3.82
N MET A 43 -9.19 -1.38 -4.36
CA MET A 43 -9.36 -1.22 -5.81
C MET A 43 -8.03 -0.99 -6.51
N MET A 44 -7.17 -0.14 -5.95
CA MET A 44 -5.84 0.15 -6.50
C MET A 44 -4.88 -1.05 -6.42
N LEU A 45 -5.07 -1.93 -5.43
CA LEU A 45 -4.39 -3.22 -5.33
C LEU A 45 -5.01 -4.30 -6.25
N ASN A 46 -5.91 -3.90 -7.14
CA ASN A 46 -6.59 -4.75 -8.11
C ASN A 46 -7.36 -5.92 -7.48
N ILE A 47 -7.93 -5.72 -6.28
CA ILE A 47 -8.83 -6.69 -5.67
C ILE A 47 -10.19 -6.58 -6.39
N PRO A 48 -10.78 -7.70 -6.85
CA PRO A 48 -12.07 -7.67 -7.53
C PRO A 48 -13.15 -6.97 -6.70
N THR A 49 -13.96 -6.13 -7.34
CA THR A 49 -15.02 -5.34 -6.67
C THR A 49 -15.98 -6.20 -5.87
N LEU A 50 -16.37 -7.37 -6.38
CA LEU A 50 -17.24 -8.30 -5.67
C LEU A 50 -16.56 -8.84 -4.39
N THR A 51 -15.26 -9.08 -4.43
CA THR A 51 -14.47 -9.47 -3.25
C THR A 51 -14.42 -8.33 -2.23
N LEU A 52 -14.14 -7.10 -2.66
CA LEU A 52 -14.15 -5.93 -1.78
C LEU A 52 -15.51 -5.74 -1.09
N HIS A 53 -16.60 -5.87 -1.86
CA HIS A 53 -17.95 -5.84 -1.33
C HIS A 53 -18.18 -6.92 -0.26
N ASN A 54 -17.77 -8.16 -0.54
CA ASN A 54 -17.94 -9.27 0.39
C ASN A 54 -17.10 -9.12 1.67
N LEU A 55 -15.87 -8.60 1.56
CA LEU A 55 -15.01 -8.31 2.72
C LEU A 55 -15.62 -7.20 3.58
N MET A 56 -16.09 -6.13 2.95
CA MET A 56 -16.77 -5.03 3.64
C MET A 56 -18.06 -5.51 4.34
N TYR A 57 -18.94 -6.21 3.62
CA TYR A 57 -20.26 -6.59 4.12
C TYR A 57 -20.19 -7.52 5.34
N LYS A 58 -19.14 -8.36 5.44
CA LYS A 58 -18.92 -9.22 6.62
C LYS A 58 -18.66 -8.43 7.91
N ILE A 59 -18.15 -7.21 7.80
CA ILE A 59 -17.69 -6.41 8.94
C ILE A 59 -18.62 -5.22 9.15
N ALA A 60 -18.95 -4.49 8.09
CA ALA A 60 -19.84 -3.34 8.07
C ALA A 60 -21.02 -3.62 7.12
N PRO A 61 -21.99 -4.46 7.52
CA PRO A 61 -23.09 -4.89 6.64
C PRO A 61 -24.01 -3.74 6.20
N LYS A 62 -24.00 -2.62 6.93
CA LYS A 62 -24.75 -1.41 6.57
C LYS A 62 -23.97 -0.46 5.64
N GLY A 63 -22.70 -0.78 5.36
CA GLY A 63 -21.77 0.05 4.60
C GLY A 63 -20.98 1.03 5.47
N LEU A 64 -19.90 1.60 4.91
CA LEU A 64 -18.94 2.44 5.64
C LEU A 64 -19.30 3.93 5.76
N LEU A 65 -20.33 4.37 5.02
CA LEU A 65 -20.77 5.76 4.96
C LEU A 65 -21.96 6.05 5.89
N GLN A 66 -22.40 5.05 6.66
CA GLN A 66 -23.53 5.24 7.57
C GLN A 66 -23.09 6.03 8.80
N PRO A 67 -23.97 6.90 9.35
CA PRO A 67 -23.65 7.67 10.55
C PRO A 67 -23.29 6.83 11.78
N ASP A 68 -23.77 5.59 11.85
CA ASP A 68 -23.51 4.63 12.92
C ASP A 68 -22.25 3.78 12.70
N THR A 69 -21.54 3.97 11.59
CA THR A 69 -20.29 3.23 11.32
C THR A 69 -19.20 3.64 12.30
N THR A 70 -18.70 2.67 13.05
CA THR A 70 -17.64 2.83 14.04
C THR A 70 -16.25 2.86 13.40
N ASP A 71 -15.27 3.46 14.08
CA ASP A 71 -13.86 3.38 13.67
C ASP A 71 -13.37 1.93 13.61
N GLN A 72 -13.85 1.08 14.52
CA GLN A 72 -13.52 -0.34 14.55
C GLN A 72 -14.00 -1.07 13.28
N GLU A 73 -15.19 -0.74 12.78
CA GLU A 73 -15.67 -1.30 11.51
C GLU A 73 -14.81 -0.83 10.33
N ARG A 74 -14.44 0.45 10.27
CA ARG A 74 -13.56 0.97 9.21
C ARG A 74 -12.18 0.30 9.22
N ILE A 75 -11.56 0.22 10.41
CA ILE A 75 -10.27 -0.46 10.61
C ILE A 75 -10.39 -1.95 10.31
N GLY A 76 -11.49 -2.59 10.72
CA GLY A 76 -11.76 -4.00 10.43
C GLY A 76 -11.83 -4.26 8.93
N VAL A 77 -12.52 -3.40 8.17
CA VAL A 77 -12.57 -3.52 6.70
C VAL A 77 -11.19 -3.30 6.08
N ALA A 78 -10.43 -2.30 6.53
CA ALA A 78 -9.05 -2.10 6.09
C ALA A 78 -8.19 -3.33 6.31
N LYS A 79 -8.26 -3.91 7.51
CA LYS A 79 -7.53 -5.13 7.85
C LYS A 79 -7.91 -6.29 6.94
N ALA A 80 -9.21 -6.53 6.73
CA ALA A 80 -9.66 -7.63 5.87
C ALA A 80 -9.18 -7.49 4.42
N ILE A 81 -9.15 -6.25 3.90
CA ILE A 81 -8.65 -5.94 2.55
C ILE A 81 -7.13 -6.16 2.45
N ILE A 82 -6.38 -5.65 3.42
CA ILE A 82 -4.91 -5.77 3.47
C ILE A 82 -4.51 -7.23 3.65
N ASP A 83 -5.14 -7.96 4.58
CA ASP A 83 -4.91 -9.39 4.81
C ASP A 83 -5.18 -10.19 3.52
N TYR A 84 -6.30 -9.92 2.85
CA TYR A 84 -6.65 -10.58 1.60
C TYR A 84 -5.56 -10.37 0.55
N TRP A 85 -5.15 -9.13 0.29
CA TRP A 85 -4.09 -8.83 -0.66
C TRP A 85 -2.74 -9.46 -0.26
N TYR A 86 -2.41 -9.42 1.02
CA TYR A 86 -1.17 -9.97 1.54
C TYR A 86 -1.09 -11.49 1.31
N GLN A 87 -2.20 -12.20 1.53
CA GLN A 87 -2.34 -13.64 1.24
C GLN A 87 -2.28 -13.92 -0.27
N GLN A 88 -2.99 -13.15 -1.10
CA GLN A 88 -2.97 -13.34 -2.56
C GLN A 88 -1.58 -13.11 -3.18
N THR A 89 -0.75 -12.32 -2.51
CA THR A 89 0.61 -12.03 -2.95
C THR A 89 1.67 -12.82 -2.20
N GLU A 90 1.32 -13.84 -1.41
CA GLU A 90 2.26 -14.58 -0.52
C GLU A 90 3.50 -15.08 -1.26
N SER A 91 3.33 -15.60 -2.47
CA SER A 91 4.40 -16.11 -3.34
C SER A 91 5.30 -15.03 -3.96
N TRP A 92 4.94 -13.75 -3.83
CA TRP A 92 5.68 -12.65 -4.42
C TRP A 92 6.91 -12.31 -3.58
N LYS A 93 8.00 -11.93 -4.26
CA LYS A 93 9.17 -11.38 -3.60
C LYS A 93 8.80 -10.09 -2.85
N PRO A 94 9.38 -9.81 -1.66
CA PRO A 94 9.08 -8.60 -0.89
C PRO A 94 9.20 -7.31 -1.70
N LYS A 95 10.23 -7.19 -2.55
CA LYS A 95 10.44 -6.02 -3.42
C LYS A 95 9.31 -5.81 -4.43
N THR A 96 8.74 -6.88 -4.97
CA THR A 96 7.59 -6.79 -5.90
C THR A 96 6.33 -6.34 -5.15
N ARG A 97 6.08 -6.92 -3.98
CA ARG A 97 4.96 -6.54 -3.12
C ARG A 97 5.05 -5.07 -2.69
N PHE A 98 6.24 -4.63 -2.30
CA PHE A 98 6.50 -3.23 -1.96
C PHE A 98 6.32 -2.30 -3.16
N LYS A 99 6.85 -2.64 -4.33
CA LYS A 99 6.67 -1.83 -5.55
C LYS A 99 5.18 -1.61 -5.84
N CYS A 100 4.37 -2.67 -5.74
CA CYS A 100 2.92 -2.55 -5.90
C CYS A 100 2.31 -1.56 -4.90
N LEU A 101 2.62 -1.66 -3.60
CA LEU A 101 2.15 -0.68 -2.61
C LEU A 101 2.60 0.74 -2.92
N TYR A 102 3.87 0.92 -3.26
CA TYR A 102 4.45 2.22 -3.59
C TYR A 102 3.70 2.86 -4.77
N ASP A 103 3.49 2.09 -5.85
CA ASP A 103 2.78 2.55 -7.04
C ASP A 103 1.33 2.94 -6.72
N VAL A 104 0.66 2.22 -5.79
CA VAL A 104 -0.67 2.59 -5.31
C VAL A 104 -0.67 3.95 -4.59
N PHE A 105 0.23 4.18 -3.63
CA PHE A 105 0.30 5.46 -2.93
C PHE A 105 0.69 6.62 -3.87
N VAL A 106 1.57 6.37 -4.83
CA VAL A 106 1.88 7.33 -5.90
C VAL A 106 0.64 7.67 -6.73
N THR A 107 -0.15 6.68 -7.11
CA THR A 107 -1.37 6.89 -7.92
C THR A 107 -2.45 7.62 -7.15
N LEU A 108 -2.56 7.34 -5.85
CA LEU A 108 -3.43 8.07 -4.92
C LEU A 108 -2.92 9.50 -4.61
N ARG A 109 -1.79 9.93 -5.20
CA ARG A 109 -1.12 11.22 -4.98
C ARG A 109 -0.64 11.45 -3.55
N GLU A 110 -0.43 10.36 -2.83
CA GLU A 110 0.07 10.33 -1.45
C GLU A 110 1.60 10.19 -1.46
N TYR A 111 2.27 11.10 -2.18
CA TYR A 111 3.70 11.03 -2.46
C TYR A 111 4.54 11.02 -1.18
N LYS A 112 4.13 11.77 -0.15
CA LYS A 112 4.84 11.83 1.13
C LYS A 112 4.86 10.46 1.82
N ILE A 113 3.72 9.79 1.85
CA ILE A 113 3.59 8.44 2.43
C ILE A 113 4.35 7.43 1.58
N ALA A 114 4.26 7.51 0.25
CA ALA A 114 5.02 6.65 -0.66
C ALA A 114 6.53 6.76 -0.41
N GLN A 115 7.06 7.98 -0.26
CA GLN A 115 8.49 8.19 0.05
C GLN A 115 8.87 7.65 1.42
N GLN A 116 8.05 7.87 2.45
CA GLN A 116 8.33 7.35 3.79
C GLN A 116 8.28 5.81 3.85
N LEU A 117 7.33 5.19 3.14
CA LEU A 117 7.26 3.74 2.98
C LEU A 117 8.51 3.21 2.26
N LYS A 118 8.98 3.91 1.22
CA LYS A 118 10.22 3.57 0.53
C LYS A 118 11.44 3.61 1.43
N GLN A 119 11.61 4.69 2.20
CA GLN A 119 12.71 4.82 3.15
C GLN A 119 12.70 3.68 4.19
N ARG A 120 11.51 3.35 4.73
CA ARG A 120 11.37 2.23 5.68
C ARG A 120 11.64 0.88 5.05
N PHE A 121 11.20 0.66 3.80
CA PHE A 121 11.45 -0.59 3.08
C PHE A 121 12.95 -0.79 2.83
N GLU A 122 13.64 0.26 2.37
CA GLU A 122 15.10 0.25 2.14
C GLU A 122 15.88 0.03 3.45
N ALA A 123 15.38 0.55 4.57
CA ALA A 123 15.95 0.36 5.90
C ALA A 123 15.50 -0.95 6.60
N ASN A 124 14.68 -1.79 5.96
CA ASN A 124 14.04 -2.97 6.56
C ASN A 124 13.39 -2.67 7.93
N GLN A 125 12.71 -1.53 8.04
CA GLN A 125 12.00 -1.11 9.24
C GLN A 125 10.51 -1.45 9.16
N PRO A 126 9.85 -1.76 10.29
CA PRO A 126 8.42 -2.01 10.29
C PRO A 126 7.64 -0.76 9.84
N ILE A 127 6.48 -0.98 9.25
CA ILE A 127 5.51 0.10 8.97
C ILE A 127 4.96 0.57 10.31
N SER A 128 4.92 1.89 10.51
CA SER A 128 4.30 2.47 11.70
C SER A 128 3.06 3.31 11.39
N LEU A 129 2.13 3.38 12.34
CA LEU A 129 0.88 4.15 12.27
C LEU A 129 1.14 5.63 12.01
N GLU A 130 2.25 6.16 12.53
CA GLU A 130 2.64 7.56 12.40
C GLU A 130 2.77 8.03 10.94
N LEU A 131 3.08 7.11 10.02
CA LEU A 131 3.12 7.38 8.59
C LEU A 131 1.78 7.89 8.05
N PHE A 132 0.69 7.46 8.68
CA PHE A 132 -0.67 7.72 8.23
C PHE A 132 -1.34 8.86 8.98
N HIS A 133 -0.65 9.55 9.90
CA HIS A 133 -1.21 10.73 10.59
C HIS A 133 -1.56 11.87 9.63
N THR A 134 -0.90 11.94 8.47
CA THR A 134 -1.22 12.89 7.39
C THR A 134 -1.97 12.24 6.23
N PHE A 135 -2.36 10.97 6.35
CA PHE A 135 -3.05 10.24 5.31
C PHE A 135 -4.51 10.65 5.28
N ASP A 136 -4.81 11.62 4.44
CA ASP A 136 -6.18 12.00 4.18
C ASP A 136 -6.36 11.94 2.67
N LEU A 137 -7.00 10.87 2.17
CA LEU A 137 -7.61 10.86 0.82
C LEU A 137 -8.82 11.84 0.77
N GLY A 138 -8.71 12.92 1.54
CA GLY A 138 -9.75 13.75 2.08
C GLY A 138 -10.57 14.28 0.96
N ARG A 139 -11.80 13.78 0.87
CA ARG A 139 -12.72 14.14 -0.19
C ARG A 139 -12.07 13.77 -1.53
N LEU A 140 -12.61 12.76 -2.20
CA LEU A 140 -12.69 12.82 -3.66
C LEU A 140 -13.53 14.07 -4.03
N GLY A 141 -13.03 15.28 -3.77
CA GLY A 141 -13.63 16.50 -4.25
C GLY A 141 -13.54 16.46 -5.77
N GLN A 142 -14.66 16.67 -6.47
CA GLN A 142 -14.84 16.97 -7.91
C GLN A 142 -13.92 16.32 -8.99
N PHE A 143 -13.00 15.41 -8.66
CA PHE A 143 -11.85 15.04 -9.49
C PHE A 143 -11.71 13.53 -9.71
N VAL A 144 -12.84 12.83 -9.83
CA VAL A 144 -12.87 11.65 -10.71
C VAL A 144 -13.42 12.09 -12.06
N SER A 145 -12.72 13.01 -12.73
CA SER A 145 -12.77 13.09 -14.19
C SER A 145 -11.71 12.13 -14.69
N VAL A 146 -12.14 10.96 -15.13
CA VAL A 146 -11.32 10.11 -15.99
C VAL A 146 -11.28 10.79 -17.36
N PRO A 147 -10.11 11.02 -17.95
CA PRO A 147 -9.98 10.78 -19.38
C PRO A 147 -9.18 9.49 -19.55
N ALA A 148 -9.79 8.55 -20.24
CA ALA A 148 -9.08 7.45 -20.83
C ALA A 148 -8.00 7.99 -21.77
N THR A 149 -6.87 7.31 -21.82
CA THR A 149 -5.89 7.32 -22.94
C THR A 149 -5.22 8.66 -23.25
N GLN A 150 -3.93 8.74 -22.93
CA GLN A 150 -2.84 8.97 -23.89
C GLN A 150 -1.50 8.91 -23.12
N LEU A 151 -0.96 7.69 -23.01
CA LEU A 151 0.48 7.53 -22.82
C LEU A 151 1.10 7.70 -24.21
N GLU A 152 1.43 8.93 -24.58
CA GLU A 152 2.41 9.18 -25.63
C GLU A 152 3.74 9.42 -24.93
N PHE A 153 4.53 8.35 -24.84
CA PHE A 153 5.97 8.45 -24.79
C PHE A 153 6.44 8.10 -26.19
N GLU A 154 6.88 9.09 -26.96
CA GLU A 154 7.93 8.88 -27.95
C GLU A 154 8.81 10.14 -28.01
N ASP A 155 10.09 9.87 -27.79
CA ASP A 155 11.22 10.78 -27.76
C ASP A 155 11.53 11.38 -29.15
N ALA A 156 12.18 12.55 -29.09
CA ALA A 156 13.31 12.99 -29.91
C ALA A 156 13.20 13.05 -31.45
N GLU A 157 13.38 14.30 -31.92
CA GLU A 157 14.28 14.77 -33.00
C GLU A 157 14.38 13.94 -34.30
N GLU A 158 14.00 14.57 -35.42
CA GLU A 158 14.82 14.52 -36.64
C GLU A 158 14.71 15.86 -37.39
N GLU A 159 15.88 16.45 -37.65
CA GLU A 159 16.13 17.62 -38.49
C GLU A 159 15.71 17.32 -39.93
N GLU A 160 14.92 18.20 -40.57
CA GLU A 160 14.91 18.26 -42.03
C GLU A 160 15.85 19.38 -42.51
N VAL A 161 16.93 18.92 -43.13
CA VAL A 161 17.88 19.67 -43.94
C VAL A 161 17.16 20.14 -45.20
N GLU A 162 17.08 21.45 -45.43
CA GLU A 162 16.73 22.00 -46.76
C GLU A 162 17.96 21.89 -47.67
N ASP A 163 17.90 20.97 -48.64
CA ASP A 163 18.87 20.85 -49.74
C ASP A 163 18.45 21.67 -50.97
N ASP A 164 19.47 22.15 -51.68
CA ASP A 164 19.53 22.85 -52.97
C ASP A 164 18.64 22.26 -54.09
N ASP A 165 17.93 23.14 -54.82
CA ASP A 165 17.97 23.31 -56.30
C ASP A 165 17.07 24.49 -56.78
#